data_AF-A0A2K3LM31-F1
#
_entry.id   AF-A0A2K3LM31-F1
#
_cell.length_a   1.000
_cell.length_b   1.000
_cell.length_c   1.000
_cell.angle_alpha   90.00
_cell.angle_beta   90.00
_cell.angle_gamma   90.00
#
_symmetry.space_group_name_H-M   'P 1'
#
loop_
_entity.id
_entity.type
_entity.pdbx_description
1 polymer ?
#
loop_
_entity_poly.entity_id
_entity_poly.type
_entity_poly.pdbx_seq_one_letter_code
_entity_poly.pdbx_strand_id
1 'polypeptide(L)' 'MLEGKGVVEETDMPLKMQNEAMAYACEALDLYDVCHCRSIACHIKKEFDKNYGKGWQCV' A
#
# COMPACT_ATOMS: atom_id res chain seq x y z
N MET A 1 0.44 15.72 2.52
CA MET A 1 1.36 14.63 2.89
C MET A 1 0.71 13.80 3.98
N LEU A 2 0.29 12.59 3.60
CA LEU A 2 -0.30 11.58 4.50
C LEU A 2 0.76 10.62 5.07
N GLU A 3 2.02 10.78 4.65
CA GLU A 3 3.17 10.01 5.13
C GLU A 3 3.22 9.95 6.66
N GLY A 4 3.27 8.74 7.20
CA GLY A 4 3.36 8.48 8.64
C GLY A 4 2.07 8.67 9.43
N LYS A 5 0.93 8.92 8.78
CA LYS A 5 -0.38 9.02 9.47
C LYS A 5 -1.15 7.70 9.52
N GLY A 6 -0.84 6.76 8.64
CA GLY A 6 -1.47 5.45 8.69
C GLY A 6 -1.01 4.67 9.91
N VAL A 7 -1.95 3.97 10.55
CA VAL A 7 -1.70 3.11 11.70
C VAL A 7 -1.83 1.66 11.25
N VAL A 8 -0.85 0.84 11.62
CA VAL A 8 -0.94 -0.61 11.41
C VAL A 8 -1.68 -1.20 12.60
N GLU A 9 -2.84 -1.81 12.33
CA GLU A 9 -3.67 -2.44 13.37
C GLU A 9 -3.15 -3.85 13.73
N GLU A 10 -2.99 -4.73 12.74
CA GLU A 10 -2.50 -6.10 12.90
C GLU A 10 -1.65 -6.51 11.70
N THR A 11 -0.58 -7.28 11.93
CA THR A 11 0.33 -7.71 10.86
C THR A 11 1.23 -8.87 11.29
N ASP A 12 1.52 -9.75 10.34
CA ASP A 12 2.57 -10.78 10.39
C ASP A 12 3.79 -10.42 9.52
N MET A 13 3.77 -9.25 8.87
CA MET A 13 4.83 -8.80 7.98
C MET A 13 6.02 -8.21 8.78
N PRO A 14 7.28 -8.40 8.32
CA PRO A 14 8.42 -7.70 8.91
C PRO A 14 8.29 -6.17 8.81
N LEU A 15 8.86 -5.43 9.76
CA LEU A 15 8.75 -3.97 9.83
C LEU A 15 9.13 -3.26 8.52
N LYS A 16 10.14 -3.77 7.80
CA LYS A 16 10.54 -3.22 6.50
C LYS A 16 9.40 -3.28 5.47
N MET A 17 8.72 -4.43 5.40
CA MET A 17 7.60 -4.65 4.47
C MET A 17 6.39 -3.80 4.86
N GLN A 18 6.13 -3.62 6.16
CA GLN A 18 5.09 -2.71 6.65
C GLN A 18 5.36 -1.26 6.25
N ASN A 19 6.60 -0.79 6.40
CA ASN A 19 7.00 0.57 6.00
C ASN A 19 6.83 0.80 4.49
N GLU A 20 7.18 -0.20 3.68
CA GLU A 20 6.97 -0.13 2.24
C GLU A 20 5.48 -0.16 1.86
N ALA A 21 4.67 -0.98 2.53
CA ALA A 21 3.21 -0.96 2.35
C ALA A 21 2.61 0.42 2.66
N MET A 22 3.04 1.04 3.76
CA MET A 22 2.62 2.40 4.12
C MET A 22 3.03 3.42 3.07
N ALA A 23 4.26 3.32 2.54
CA ALA A 23 4.76 4.21 1.50
C ALA A 23 3.94 4.10 0.21
N TYR A 24 3.68 2.88 -0.29
CA TYR A 24 2.85 2.70 -1.49
C TYR A 24 1.40 3.16 -1.28
N ALA A 25 0.85 3.01 -0.06
CA ALA A 25 -0.47 3.53 0.26
C ALA A 25 -0.51 5.06 0.25
N CYS A 26 0.51 5.71 0.81
CA CYS A 26 0.64 7.18 0.77
C CYS A 26 0.79 7.68 -0.68
N GLU A 27 1.67 7.05 -1.47
CA GLU A 27 1.85 7.36 -2.89
C GLU A 27 0.54 7.21 -3.67
N ALA A 28 -0.19 6.13 -3.46
CA ALA A 28 -1.47 5.91 -4.13
C ALA A 28 -2.51 6.99 -3.77
N LEU A 29 -2.55 7.45 -2.52
CA LEU A 29 -3.46 8.52 -2.09
C LEU A 29 -3.04 9.91 -2.61
N ASP A 30 -1.77 10.11 -2.95
CA ASP A 30 -1.31 11.32 -3.64
C ASP A 30 -1.62 11.26 -5.15
N LEU A 31 -1.68 10.06 -5.75
CA LEU A 31 -1.96 9.85 -7.18
C LEU A 31 -3.46 9.80 -7.51
N TYR A 32 -4.29 9.30 -6.60
CA TYR A 32 -5.70 9.01 -6.86
C TYR A 32 -6.61 9.64 -5.82
N ASP A 33 -7.75 10.18 -6.27
CA ASP A 33 -8.83 10.55 -5.36
C ASP A 33 -9.34 9.32 -4.59
N VAL A 34 -9.73 9.51 -3.33
CA VAL A 34 -10.25 8.47 -2.43
C VAL A 34 -11.49 7.75 -2.98
N CYS A 35 -12.24 8.37 -3.88
CA CYS A 35 -13.36 7.74 -4.58
C CYS A 35 -12.91 6.63 -5.55
N HIS A 36 -11.63 6.62 -5.95
CA HIS A 36 -11.04 5.62 -6.84
C HIS A 36 -10.34 4.49 -6.07
N CYS A 37 -11.02 3.92 -5.08
CA CYS A 37 -10.50 2.84 -4.23
C CYS A 37 -9.86 1.69 -5.03
N ARG A 38 -10.46 1.29 -6.17
CA ARG A 38 -9.92 0.24 -7.03
C ARG A 38 -8.55 0.60 -7.63
N SER A 39 -8.33 1.86 -7.99
CA SER A 39 -7.05 2.32 -8.53
C SER A 39 -5.98 2.34 -7.45
N ILE A 40 -6.34 2.78 -6.23
CA ILE A 40 -5.48 2.78 -5.05
C ILE A 40 -5.03 1.35 -4.73
N ALA A 41 -5.98 0.42 -4.56
CA ALA A 41 -5.68 -0.97 -4.27
C ALA A 41 -4.85 -1.65 -5.38
N CYS A 42 -5.16 -1.37 -6.66
CA CYS A 42 -4.35 -1.88 -7.78
C CYS A 42 -2.92 -1.37 -7.75
N HIS A 43 -2.69 -0.10 -7.40
CA HIS A 43 -1.35 0.48 -7.32
C HIS A 43 -0.53 -0.22 -6.24
N ILE A 44 -1.06 -0.32 -5.02
CA ILE A 44 -0.37 -0.98 -3.89
C ILE A 44 -0.06 -2.44 -4.24
N LYS A 45 -1.05 -3.19 -4.74
CA LYS A 45 -0.87 -4.58 -5.20
C LYS A 45 0.26 -4.69 -6.23
N LYS A 46 0.29 -3.78 -7.22
CA LYS A 46 1.25 -3.83 -8.32
C LYS A 46 2.67 -3.63 -7.83
N GLU A 47 2.92 -2.68 -6.93
CA GLU A 47 4.25 -2.47 -6.37
C GLU A 47 4.66 -3.62 -5.44
N PHE A 48 3.71 -4.18 -4.67
CA PHE A 48 3.97 -5.39 -3.88
C PHE A 48 4.33 -6.60 -4.74
N ASP A 49 3.55 -6.88 -5.79
CA ASP A 49 3.84 -7.98 -6.73
C ASP A 49 5.22 -7.85 -7.39
N LYS A 50 5.64 -6.61 -7.65
CA LYS A 50 6.94 -6.30 -8.28
C LYS A 50 8.10 -6.56 -7.32
N ASN A 51 7.97 -6.18 -6.05
CA ASN A 51 9.06 -6.22 -5.08
C ASN A 51 9.10 -7.52 -4.26
N TYR A 52 7.96 -8.21 -4.12
CA TYR A 52 7.80 -9.39 -3.27
C TYR A 52 7.29 -10.63 -4.02
N GLY A 53 7.18 -10.56 -5.34
CA GLY A 53 6.69 -11.65 -6.18
C GLY A 53 5.16 -11.66 -6.31
N LYS A 54 4.66 -12.31 -7.36
CA LYS A 54 3.25 -12.27 -7.75
C LYS A 54 2.34 -13.00 -6.75
N GLY A 55 1.12 -12.51 -6.59
CA GLY A 55 0.04 -13.20 -5.89
C GLY A 55 -0.63 -12.37 -4.80
N TRP A 56 -0.14 -11.16 -4.56
CA TRP A 56 -0.68 -10.27 -3.55
C TRP A 56 -2.08 -9.82 -3.90
N GLN A 57 -2.88 -9.61 -2.86
CA GLN A 57 -4.22 -9.05 -2.93
C GLN A 57 -4.23 -7.78 -2.08
N CYS A 58 -4.97 -6.77 -2.52
CA CYS A 58 -5.15 -5.52 -1.81
C CYS A 58 -6.62 -5.11 -1.94
N VAL A 59 -7.19 -4.62 -0.85
CA VAL A 59 -8.59 -4.18 -0.72
C VAL A 59 -8.60 -2.75 -0.20
#